data_AF-A0A382VSK6-F1
#
_entry.id   AF-A0A382VSK6-F1
#
_cell.length_a   1.000
_cell.length_b   1.000
_cell.length_c   1.000
_cell.angle_alpha   90.00
_cell.angle_beta   90.00
_cell.angle_gamma   90.00
#
_symmetry.space_group_name_H-M   'P 1'
#
loop_
_entity.id
_entity.type
_entity.pdbx_description
1 polymer ?
#
loop_
_entity_poly.entity_id
_entity_poly.type
_entity_poly.pdbx_seq_one_letter_code
_entity_poly.pdbx_strand_id
1 'polypeptide(L)'
;KTREEFVRNPKSYLKQRLEKNYDEPLLENLFVETLEYSQKVLGIGEYERPNLPWVKVEKEQWIPDEYNIPIGDGFINIKKEDIEDIKNYVQEGLEKGESEISWRDKKIPANSEVLETLQKLSSFIKPDAKKKDEEKQSIKTDRKEEEKGGKSIVLKIEENLLMVGFRKEPQKRPFELKTDIGVISSLKKHQGEGLEWLSKAWHQGLPGVLLADDMGIGKTLQGICFITRIINAIREKLLEKRPILIVAPTGLLANWDEEFRKHLDDTFYKSLNILKAYGNEL
;
A
#
# COMPACT_ATOMS: atom_id res chain seq x y z
N LYS A 1 5.85 -3.49 -27.37
CA LYS A 1 5.59 -4.68 -28.21
C LYS A 1 4.93 -5.82 -27.42
N THR A 2 5.66 -6.58 -26.60
CA THR A 2 5.13 -7.75 -25.87
C THR A 2 3.85 -7.48 -25.04
N ARG A 3 3.85 -6.40 -24.24
CA ARG A 3 2.70 -6.02 -23.42
C ARG A 3 1.50 -5.52 -24.25
N GLU A 4 1.76 -4.86 -25.37
CA GLU A 4 0.72 -4.31 -26.25
C GLU A 4 0.03 -5.43 -27.04
N GLU A 5 0.79 -6.42 -27.50
CA GLU A 5 0.27 -7.63 -28.13
C GLU A 5 -0.61 -8.43 -27.17
N PHE A 6 -0.17 -8.59 -25.92
CA PHE A 6 -0.98 -9.22 -24.88
C PHE A 6 -2.28 -8.47 -24.60
N VAL A 7 -2.24 -7.15 -24.43
CA VAL A 7 -3.45 -6.35 -24.13
C VAL A 7 -4.45 -6.38 -25.29
N ARG A 8 -3.97 -6.40 -26.55
CA ARG A 8 -4.84 -6.44 -27.74
C ARG A 8 -5.48 -7.81 -27.97
N ASN A 9 -4.72 -8.88 -27.80
CA ASN A 9 -5.22 -10.24 -27.95
C ASN A 9 -4.50 -11.19 -26.97
N PRO A 10 -5.00 -11.28 -25.73
CA PRO A 10 -4.37 -12.05 -24.67
C PRO A 10 -4.30 -13.54 -25.03
N LYS A 11 -5.36 -14.06 -25.69
CA LYS A 11 -5.47 -15.47 -26.08
C LYS A 11 -4.42 -15.84 -27.12
N SER A 12 -4.33 -15.10 -28.23
CA SER A 12 -3.33 -15.38 -29.27
C SER A 12 -1.91 -15.22 -28.75
N TYR A 13 -1.66 -14.22 -27.90
CA TYR A 13 -0.36 -14.03 -27.26
C TYR A 13 0.03 -15.25 -26.39
N LEU A 14 -0.89 -15.74 -25.55
CA LEU A 14 -0.62 -16.92 -24.72
C LEU A 14 -0.46 -18.21 -25.54
N LYS A 15 -1.28 -18.43 -26.59
CA LYS A 15 -1.12 -19.58 -27.51
C LYS A 15 0.29 -19.61 -28.11
N GLN A 16 0.80 -18.46 -28.54
CA GLN A 16 2.13 -18.36 -29.14
C GLN A 16 3.26 -18.64 -28.12
N ARG A 17 3.03 -18.34 -26.84
CA ARG A 17 4.07 -18.42 -25.80
C ARG A 17 4.07 -19.73 -25.01
N LEU A 18 2.94 -20.42 -24.97
CA LEU A 18 2.77 -21.74 -24.33
C LEU A 18 2.98 -22.91 -25.30
N GLU A 19 3.20 -22.63 -26.58
CA GLU A 19 3.47 -23.60 -27.64
C GLU A 19 2.46 -24.77 -27.70
N LYS A 20 2.85 -26.01 -27.35
CA LYS A 20 1.97 -27.20 -27.31
C LYS A 20 1.69 -27.71 -25.90
N ASN A 21 2.13 -27.00 -24.88
CA ASN A 21 2.09 -27.44 -23.49
C ASN A 21 0.94 -26.79 -22.72
N TYR A 22 -0.25 -26.75 -23.33
CA TYR A 22 -1.45 -26.19 -22.71
C TYR A 22 -2.70 -26.99 -23.07
N ASP A 23 -3.66 -26.99 -22.14
CA ASP A 23 -5.00 -27.52 -22.38
C ASP A 23 -5.84 -26.44 -23.10
N GLU A 24 -6.25 -26.70 -24.34
CA GLU A 24 -6.90 -25.71 -25.20
C GLU A 24 -8.23 -25.20 -24.63
N PRO A 25 -9.15 -26.06 -24.13
CA PRO A 25 -10.29 -25.66 -23.33
C PRO A 25 -9.96 -24.72 -22.16
N LEU A 26 -8.85 -24.96 -21.45
CA LEU A 26 -8.45 -24.11 -20.31
C LEU A 26 -8.03 -22.72 -20.77
N LEU A 27 -7.32 -22.63 -21.90
CA LEU A 27 -6.88 -21.36 -22.47
C LEU A 27 -8.04 -20.54 -23.06
N GLU A 28 -9.05 -21.21 -23.64
CA GLU A 28 -10.25 -20.53 -24.12
C GLU A 28 -11.10 -19.94 -22.99
N ASN A 29 -11.13 -20.63 -21.84
CA ASN A 29 -11.85 -20.23 -20.63
C ASN A 29 -11.01 -19.37 -19.65
N LEU A 30 -9.74 -19.11 -19.97
CA LEU A 30 -8.81 -18.38 -19.09
C LEU A 30 -9.25 -16.93 -18.88
N PHE A 31 -9.79 -16.32 -19.92
CA PHE A 31 -10.31 -14.95 -19.90
C PHE A 31 -11.83 -15.00 -19.81
N VAL A 32 -12.33 -14.91 -18.57
CA VAL A 32 -13.75 -14.71 -18.31
C VAL A 32 -14.02 -13.22 -18.36
N GLU A 33 -14.68 -12.77 -19.42
CA GLU A 33 -15.20 -11.41 -19.48
C GLU A 33 -16.38 -11.29 -18.51
N THR A 34 -16.11 -10.69 -17.35
CA THR A 34 -17.16 -10.36 -16.40
C THR A 34 -17.78 -9.04 -16.83
N LEU A 35 -19.05 -9.08 -17.24
CA LEU A 35 -19.83 -7.89 -17.62
C LEU A 35 -19.66 -6.75 -16.61
N GLU A 36 -19.55 -7.09 -15.32
CA GLU A 36 -19.45 -6.14 -14.22
C GLU A 36 -18.20 -5.26 -14.25
N TYR A 37 -17.05 -5.78 -14.71
CA TYR A 37 -15.80 -5.04 -14.75
C TYR A 37 -15.59 -4.30 -16.07
N SER A 38 -16.26 -4.74 -17.14
CA SER A 38 -16.18 -4.11 -18.46
C SER A 38 -17.10 -2.89 -18.61
N GLN A 39 -18.15 -2.74 -17.78
CA GLN A 39 -19.13 -1.64 -17.95
C GLN A 39 -18.52 -0.23 -17.93
N LYS A 40 -17.42 -0.06 -17.18
CA LYS A 40 -16.71 1.23 -17.10
C LYS A 40 -15.57 1.35 -18.12
N VAL A 41 -15.28 0.32 -18.91
CA VAL A 41 -14.13 0.31 -19.82
C VAL A 41 -14.56 0.92 -21.16
N LEU A 42 -13.90 2.02 -21.54
CA LEU A 42 -14.13 2.72 -22.81
C LEU A 42 -13.33 2.10 -23.97
N GLY A 43 -12.19 1.48 -23.65
CA GLY A 43 -11.35 0.83 -24.64
C GLY A 43 -9.88 0.76 -24.20
N ILE A 44 -9.00 0.59 -25.17
CA ILE A 44 -7.55 0.52 -24.98
C ILE A 44 -6.94 1.79 -25.60
N GLY A 45 -6.08 2.48 -24.86
CA GLY A 45 -5.45 3.73 -25.32
C GLY A 45 -4.16 4.06 -24.60
N GLU A 46 -3.48 5.12 -25.03
CA GLU A 46 -2.25 5.58 -24.40
C GLU A 46 -2.54 6.22 -23.05
N TYR A 47 -1.77 5.90 -22.01
CA TYR A 47 -1.93 6.55 -20.72
C TYR A 47 -1.66 8.04 -20.85
N GLU A 48 -2.61 8.83 -20.34
CA GLU A 48 -2.50 10.28 -20.24
C GLU A 48 -2.64 10.62 -18.75
N ARG A 49 -1.72 11.42 -18.23
CA ARG A 49 -1.78 11.87 -16.84
C ARG A 49 -2.98 12.81 -16.69
N PRO A 50 -3.92 12.54 -15.75
CA PRO A 50 -5.03 13.45 -15.51
C PRO A 50 -4.54 14.83 -15.07
N ASN A 51 -5.06 15.89 -15.70
CA ASN A 51 -4.78 17.26 -15.28
C ASN A 51 -5.72 17.65 -14.14
N LEU A 52 -5.24 17.59 -12.90
CA LEU A 52 -6.00 17.87 -11.69
C LEU A 52 -5.46 19.14 -11.01
N PRO A 53 -5.80 20.35 -11.50
CA PRO A 53 -5.24 21.61 -11.00
C PRO A 53 -5.54 21.89 -9.51
N TRP A 54 -6.54 21.23 -8.93
CA TRP A 54 -6.86 21.33 -7.50
C TRP A 54 -6.03 20.41 -6.60
N VAL A 55 -5.38 19.37 -7.16
CA VAL A 55 -4.50 18.48 -6.39
C VAL A 55 -3.11 19.12 -6.34
N LYS A 56 -2.89 19.97 -5.33
CA LYS A 56 -1.55 20.46 -5.01
C LYS A 56 -0.80 19.35 -4.29
N VAL A 57 0.13 18.71 -4.98
CA VAL A 57 1.11 17.84 -4.32
C VAL A 57 2.13 18.76 -3.65
N GLU A 58 1.86 19.11 -2.40
CA GLU A 58 2.89 19.71 -1.57
C GLU A 58 3.98 18.67 -1.36
N LYS A 59 5.22 19.02 -1.70
CA LYS A 59 6.37 18.20 -1.31
C LYS A 59 6.45 18.32 0.20
N GLU A 60 5.80 17.42 0.93
CA GLU A 60 5.98 17.32 2.38
C GLU A 60 7.48 17.20 2.65
N GLN A 61 8.08 18.28 3.16
CA GLN A 61 9.41 18.22 3.72
C GLN A 61 9.23 17.60 5.09
N TRP A 62 9.53 16.31 5.20
CA TRP A 62 9.55 15.58 6.48
C TRP A 62 10.51 16.18 7.52
N ILE A 63 11.25 17.23 7.13
CA ILE A 63 12.16 17.99 7.95
C ILE A 63 11.39 19.19 8.54
N PRO A 64 11.29 19.31 9.87
CA PRO A 64 10.72 20.50 10.51
C PRO A 64 11.51 21.76 10.13
N ASP A 65 10.80 22.89 9.97
CA ASP A 65 11.43 24.20 9.70
C ASP A 65 12.28 24.69 10.89
N GLU A 66 11.94 24.22 12.10
CA GLU A 66 12.59 24.55 13.36
C GLU A 66 12.97 23.29 14.14
N TYR A 67 14.18 23.29 14.70
CA TYR A 67 14.71 22.24 15.55
C TYR A 67 14.82 22.72 16.98
N ASN A 68 14.35 21.92 17.93
CA ASN A 68 14.61 22.14 19.35
C ASN A 68 15.88 21.40 19.75
N ILE A 69 16.99 22.12 19.88
CA ILE A 69 18.27 21.56 20.30
C ILE A 69 18.33 21.57 21.84
N PRO A 70 18.52 20.42 22.50
CA PRO A 70 18.72 20.37 23.94
C PRO A 70 20.06 20.99 24.32
N ILE A 71 20.06 21.87 25.32
CA ILE A 71 21.23 22.56 25.85
C ILE A 71 21.12 22.61 27.37
N GLY A 72 21.89 21.79 28.08
CA GLY A 72 21.77 21.64 29.53
C GLY A 72 20.35 21.24 29.94
N ASP A 73 19.71 22.02 30.81
CA ASP A 73 18.32 21.82 31.24
C ASP A 73 17.26 22.49 30.33
N GLY A 74 17.67 23.09 29.21
CA GLY A 74 16.81 23.87 28.31
C GLY A 74 16.80 23.39 26.86
N PHE A 75 15.96 24.01 26.04
CA PHE A 75 15.94 23.82 24.59
C PHE A 75 16.08 25.16 23.87
N ILE A 76 16.84 25.16 22.78
CA ILE A 76 16.92 26.29 21.87
C ILE A 76 16.26 25.91 20.55
N ASN A 77 15.22 26.66 20.19
CA ASN A 77 14.60 26.59 18.88
C ASN A 77 15.51 27.26 17.83
N ILE A 78 15.93 26.51 16.81
CA ILE A 78 16.86 26.97 15.77
C ILE A 78 16.26 26.65 14.40
N LYS A 79 16.25 27.64 13.51
CA LYS A 79 15.82 27.47 12.12
C LYS A 79 16.86 26.69 11.32
N LYS A 80 16.39 25.95 10.32
CA LYS A 80 17.25 25.18 9.42
C LYS A 80 18.37 25.99 8.77
N GLU A 81 18.09 27.23 8.37
CA GLU A 81 19.08 28.12 7.72
C GLU A 81 20.23 28.51 8.64
N ASP A 82 19.98 28.60 9.94
CA ASP A 82 20.90 29.17 10.92
C ASP A 82 21.89 28.12 11.50
N ILE A 83 21.74 26.83 11.17
CA ILE A 83 22.52 25.73 11.78
C ILE A 83 24.00 25.75 11.40
N GLU A 84 24.32 26.08 10.16
CA GLU A 84 25.72 26.14 9.70
C GLU A 84 26.44 27.37 10.28
N ASP A 85 25.72 28.48 10.45
CA ASP A 85 26.21 29.68 11.13
C ASP A 85 26.48 29.41 12.61
N ILE A 86 25.51 28.85 13.35
CA ILE A 86 25.68 28.56 14.79
C ILE A 86 26.83 27.56 15.01
N LYS A 87 26.98 26.57 14.12
CA LYS A 87 28.09 25.62 14.19
C LYS A 87 29.46 26.33 14.13
N ASN A 88 29.63 27.29 13.21
CA ASN A 88 30.86 28.05 13.10
C ASN A 88 31.11 28.91 14.34
N TYR A 89 30.07 29.58 14.85
CA TYR A 89 30.14 30.38 16.08
C TYR A 89 30.52 29.54 17.32
N VAL A 90 29.92 28.35 17.49
CA VAL A 90 30.23 27.44 18.61
C VAL A 90 31.66 26.93 18.49
N GLN A 91 32.13 26.63 17.28
CA GLN A 91 33.50 26.19 17.03
C GLN A 91 34.52 27.29 17.37
N GLU A 92 34.27 28.52 16.95
CA GLU A 92 35.13 29.66 17.30
C GLU A 92 35.16 29.95 18.81
N GLY A 93 34.01 29.82 19.49
CA GLY A 93 33.92 29.99 20.94
C GLY A 93 34.72 28.93 21.71
N LEU A 94 34.66 27.67 21.25
CA LEU A 94 35.46 26.56 21.79
C LEU A 94 36.97 26.80 21.59
N GLU A 95 37.39 27.27 20.41
CA GLU A 95 38.79 27.59 20.12
C GLU A 95 39.33 28.76 20.96
N LYS A 96 38.46 29.71 21.34
CA LYS A 96 38.78 30.84 22.23
C LYS A 96 38.67 30.51 23.72
N GLY A 97 38.18 29.31 24.08
CA GLY A 97 38.00 28.88 25.46
C GLY A 97 36.84 29.56 26.19
N GLU A 98 35.85 30.08 25.46
CA GLU A 98 34.65 30.68 26.03
C GLU A 98 33.65 29.60 26.46
N SER A 99 33.02 29.76 27.63
CA SER A 99 32.03 28.79 28.12
C SER A 99 30.63 29.02 27.54
N GLU A 100 30.32 30.24 27.12
CA GLU A 100 29.05 30.64 26.52
C GLU A 100 29.30 31.63 25.39
N ILE A 101 28.64 31.39 24.24
CA ILE A 101 28.59 32.35 23.14
C ILE A 101 27.20 32.98 23.07
N SER A 102 27.15 34.28 22.75
CA SER A 102 25.90 34.97 22.45
C SER A 102 25.70 35.00 20.95
N TRP A 103 24.79 34.18 20.43
CA TRP A 103 24.39 34.23 19.03
C TRP A 103 23.01 34.89 18.93
N ARG A 104 22.97 36.09 18.34
CA ARG A 104 21.81 37.01 18.40
C ARG A 104 21.42 37.24 19.87
N ASP A 105 20.17 36.94 20.23
CA ASP A 105 19.62 37.09 21.59
C ASP A 105 19.62 35.76 22.40
N LYS A 106 20.31 34.73 21.90
CA LYS A 106 20.32 33.40 22.52
C LYS A 106 21.71 33.07 23.04
N LYS A 107 21.78 32.63 24.30
CA LYS A 107 23.01 32.13 24.92
C LYS A 107 23.16 30.65 24.62
N ILE A 108 24.26 30.29 23.97
CA ILE A 108 24.57 28.92 23.56
C ILE A 108 25.87 28.52 24.26
N PRO A 109 25.89 27.47 25.09
CA PRO A 109 27.11 26.92 25.66
C PRO A 109 28.04 26.44 24.54
N ALA A 110 29.28 26.91 24.58
CA ALA A 110 30.32 26.48 23.67
C ALA A 110 30.99 25.22 24.23
N ASN A 111 30.25 24.11 24.21
CA ASN A 111 30.72 22.80 24.65
C ASN A 111 30.76 21.80 23.46
N SER A 112 31.51 20.71 23.64
CA SER A 112 31.67 19.68 22.60
C SER A 112 30.36 18.96 22.26
N GLU A 113 29.42 18.85 23.20
CA GLU A 113 28.13 18.18 23.04
C GLU A 113 27.17 18.95 22.11
N VAL A 114 27.12 20.28 22.24
CA VAL A 114 26.36 21.17 21.35
C VAL A 114 26.96 21.15 19.95
N LEU A 115 28.30 21.19 19.83
CA LEU A 115 28.98 21.07 18.55
C LEU A 115 28.66 19.73 17.85
N GLU A 116 28.67 18.61 18.58
CA GLU A 116 28.34 17.28 18.04
C GLU A 116 26.87 17.22 17.58
N THR A 117 25.95 17.83 18.34
CA THR A 117 24.53 17.89 17.99
C THR A 117 24.29 18.74 16.73
N LEU A 118 24.95 19.89 16.61
CA LEU A 118 24.90 20.74 15.42
C LEU A 118 25.57 20.06 14.22
N GLN A 119 26.66 19.30 14.42
CA GLN A 119 27.28 18.50 13.37
C GLN A 119 26.33 17.42 12.85
N LYS A 120 25.67 16.67 13.75
CA LYS A 120 24.64 15.69 13.38
C LYS A 120 23.52 16.35 12.58
N LEU A 121 22.95 17.46 13.07
CA LEU A 121 21.90 18.20 12.36
C LEU A 121 22.36 18.73 10.99
N SER A 122 23.57 19.27 10.89
CA SER A 122 24.14 19.73 9.61
C SER A 122 24.28 18.59 8.59
N SER A 123 24.53 17.36 9.04
CA SER A 123 24.59 16.19 8.17
C SER A 123 23.22 15.76 7.63
N PHE A 124 22.13 16.05 8.36
CA PHE A 124 20.76 15.83 7.91
C PHE A 124 20.26 16.93 6.97
N ILE A 125 20.83 18.14 7.04
CA ILE A 125 20.41 19.32 6.27
C ILE A 125 21.16 19.45 4.95
N LYS A 126 22.42 19.00 4.88
CA LYS A 126 23.12 18.89 3.60
C LYS A 126 22.35 17.94 2.70
N PRO A 127 21.87 18.39 1.53
CA PRO A 127 21.23 17.49 0.60
C PRO A 127 22.31 16.50 0.16
N ASP A 128 22.04 15.23 0.42
CA ASP A 128 22.66 14.07 -0.21
C ASP A 128 22.51 14.21 -1.74
N ALA A 129 23.39 15.00 -2.35
CA ALA A 129 23.49 15.13 -3.79
C ALA A 129 24.42 14.06 -4.39
N LYS A 130 25.01 13.16 -3.58
CA LYS A 130 25.76 11.98 -4.02
C LYS A 130 26.16 11.10 -2.81
N LYS A 131 25.61 9.88 -2.76
CA LYS A 131 25.99 8.69 -1.96
C LYS A 131 25.18 8.40 -0.68
N LYS A 132 24.08 7.66 -0.85
CA LYS A 132 24.05 6.19 -0.62
C LYS A 132 22.72 5.58 -1.06
N ASP A 133 22.82 4.80 -2.13
CA ASP A 133 21.79 3.97 -2.73
C ASP A 133 21.54 2.64 -1.99
N GLU A 134 21.95 2.46 -0.72
CA GLU A 134 21.98 1.08 -0.16
C GLU A 134 21.16 0.80 1.10
N GLU A 135 20.65 1.75 1.88
CA GLU A 135 19.90 1.38 3.09
C GLU A 135 18.74 2.33 3.42
N LYS A 136 17.67 2.27 2.62
CA LYS A 136 16.30 2.56 3.08
C LYS A 136 15.31 1.62 2.40
N GLN A 137 15.20 0.41 2.94
CA GLN A 137 13.97 -0.39 2.84
C GLN A 137 12.88 0.28 3.68
N SER A 138 12.32 1.37 3.16
CA SER A 138 10.96 1.76 3.47
C SER A 138 10.21 1.80 2.15
N ILE A 139 8.95 1.39 2.19
CA ILE A 139 8.09 1.05 1.06
C ILE A 139 7.92 2.30 0.15
N LYS A 140 8.90 2.55 -0.69
CA LYS A 140 8.76 3.35 -1.90
C LYS A 140 8.23 2.38 -2.94
N THR A 141 6.99 2.58 -3.35
CA THR A 141 6.50 2.03 -4.60
C THR A 141 7.45 2.55 -5.67
N ASP A 142 8.32 1.67 -6.18
CA ASP A 142 9.21 1.95 -7.30
C ASP A 142 8.37 2.35 -8.52
N ARG A 143 8.10 3.65 -8.64
CA ARG A 143 8.01 4.31 -9.93
C ARG A 143 9.17 5.26 -10.00
N LYS A 144 10.36 4.71 -10.23
CA LYS A 144 11.39 5.44 -10.98
C LYS A 144 10.74 5.77 -12.32
N GLU A 145 10.29 7.01 -12.47
CA GLU A 145 9.92 7.59 -13.75
C GLU A 145 11.18 7.62 -14.61
N GLU A 146 11.46 6.50 -15.27
CA GLU A 146 12.19 6.57 -16.53
C GLU A 146 11.28 7.34 -17.49
N GLU A 147 11.68 8.56 -17.84
CA GLU A 147 11.30 9.22 -19.10
C GLU A 147 11.82 8.41 -20.30
N LYS A 148 11.43 7.13 -20.40
CA LYS A 148 11.41 6.44 -21.67
C LYS A 148 10.07 6.78 -22.29
N GLY A 149 10.10 7.59 -23.35
CA GLY A 149 8.95 7.95 -24.20
C GLY A 149 8.30 6.76 -24.92
N GLY A 150 8.05 5.67 -24.20
CA GLY A 150 7.19 4.58 -24.63
C GLY A 150 5.77 4.86 -24.16
N LYS A 151 4.89 5.12 -25.12
CA LYS A 151 3.45 5.24 -24.92
C LYS A 151 2.93 3.99 -24.20
N SER A 152 2.68 4.07 -22.90
CA SER A 152 2.17 2.94 -22.13
C SER A 152 0.69 2.76 -22.47
N ILE A 153 0.37 1.67 -23.18
CA ILE A 153 -1.01 1.32 -23.50
C ILE A 153 -1.71 0.80 -22.23
N VAL A 154 -2.87 1.37 -21.89
CA VAL A 154 -3.68 1.05 -20.73
C VAL A 154 -5.16 0.89 -21.12
N LEU A 155 -5.95 0.27 -20.24
CA LEU A 155 -7.40 0.31 -20.32
C LEU A 155 -7.88 1.72 -19.96
N LYS A 156 -8.57 2.38 -20.90
CA LYS A 156 -9.28 3.64 -20.66
C LYS A 156 -10.61 3.30 -19.99
N ILE A 157 -10.92 3.99 -18.91
CA ILE A 157 -12.16 3.79 -18.14
C ILE A 157 -12.90 5.11 -17.98
N GLU A 158 -14.20 5.04 -17.73
CA GLU A 158 -14.97 6.17 -17.24
C GLU A 158 -14.42 6.63 -15.89
N GLU A 159 -14.02 7.89 -15.84
CA GLU A 159 -13.41 8.51 -14.67
C GLU A 159 -14.46 9.21 -13.82
N ASN A 160 -14.22 9.23 -12.51
CA ASN A 160 -15.05 9.94 -11.54
C ASN A 160 -14.29 11.13 -10.89
N LEU A 161 -13.32 11.71 -11.61
CA LEU A 161 -12.42 12.75 -11.06
C LEU A 161 -13.07 14.13 -10.96
N LEU A 162 -13.82 14.54 -11.99
CA LEU A 162 -14.50 15.84 -12.07
C LEU A 162 -16.01 15.71 -11.86
N MET A 163 -16.59 14.67 -12.44
CA MET A 163 -18.01 14.37 -12.41
C MET A 163 -18.17 12.85 -12.29
N VAL A 164 -19.31 12.38 -11.83
CA VAL A 164 -19.60 10.93 -11.81
C VAL A 164 -19.88 10.48 -13.25
N GLY A 165 -18.88 9.90 -13.90
CA GLY A 165 -19.03 9.26 -15.21
C GLY A 165 -19.71 7.90 -15.09
N PHE A 166 -19.23 7.08 -14.16
CA PHE A 166 -19.76 5.73 -13.93
C PHE A 166 -20.20 5.53 -12.49
N ARG A 167 -21.40 4.97 -12.31
CA ARG A 167 -21.89 4.48 -11.02
C ARG A 167 -22.66 3.17 -11.21
N LYS A 168 -22.20 2.11 -10.55
CA LYS A 168 -22.94 0.85 -10.48
C LYS A 168 -23.90 0.88 -9.30
N GLU A 169 -25.19 0.77 -9.58
CA GLU A 169 -26.19 0.61 -8.53
C GLU A 169 -26.08 -0.78 -7.89
N PRO A 170 -26.05 -0.87 -6.56
CA PRO A 170 -25.90 -2.14 -5.88
C PRO A 170 -27.15 -3.00 -6.04
N GLN A 171 -26.97 -4.27 -6.40
CA GLN A 171 -28.05 -5.24 -6.51
C GLN A 171 -28.00 -6.22 -5.35
N LYS A 172 -29.07 -6.25 -4.55
CA LYS A 172 -29.18 -7.12 -3.38
C LYS A 172 -29.00 -8.59 -3.77
N ARG A 173 -28.11 -9.28 -3.08
CA ARG A 173 -27.79 -10.69 -3.30
C ARG A 173 -28.86 -11.59 -2.64
N PRO A 174 -29.14 -12.79 -3.17
CA PRO A 174 -30.34 -13.55 -2.80
C PRO A 174 -30.33 -14.14 -1.39
N PHE A 175 -29.19 -14.19 -0.71
CA PHE A 175 -29.06 -14.75 0.64
C PHE A 175 -28.01 -14.00 1.46
N GLU A 176 -27.96 -14.27 2.76
CA GLU A 176 -27.00 -13.67 3.71
C GLU A 176 -25.89 -14.66 4.05
N LEU A 177 -24.67 -14.14 4.23
CA LEU A 177 -23.52 -14.92 4.68
C LEU A 177 -23.53 -15.03 6.21
N LYS A 178 -23.85 -16.21 6.75
CA LYS A 178 -23.95 -16.42 8.20
C LYS A 178 -22.96 -17.42 8.78
N THR A 179 -22.56 -18.40 7.98
CA THR A 179 -21.86 -19.59 8.47
C THR A 179 -20.34 -19.47 8.38
N ASP A 180 -19.66 -19.35 9.52
CA ASP A 180 -18.20 -19.37 9.65
C ASP A 180 -17.65 -20.72 10.13
N ILE A 181 -18.28 -21.82 9.70
CA ILE A 181 -17.79 -23.18 9.94
C ILE A 181 -16.33 -23.27 9.51
N GLY A 182 -15.51 -23.74 10.44
CA GLY A 182 -14.09 -23.98 10.28
C GLY A 182 -13.18 -22.87 10.79
N VAL A 183 -13.74 -21.81 11.39
CA VAL A 183 -12.97 -20.86 12.21
C VAL A 183 -12.91 -21.37 13.65
N ILE A 184 -11.70 -21.53 14.20
CA ILE A 184 -11.49 -22.00 15.59
C ILE A 184 -11.26 -20.86 16.59
N SER A 185 -11.00 -19.66 16.09
CA SER A 185 -10.72 -18.49 16.93
C SER A 185 -11.98 -17.72 17.29
N SER A 186 -12.15 -17.42 18.57
CA SER A 186 -13.25 -16.59 19.05
C SER A 186 -13.03 -15.11 18.70
N LEU A 187 -14.05 -14.49 18.09
CA LEU A 187 -14.02 -13.07 17.75
C LEU A 187 -14.31 -12.21 18.99
N LYS A 188 -13.57 -11.10 19.11
CA LYS A 188 -13.95 -10.01 20.02
C LYS A 188 -15.22 -9.32 19.52
N LYS A 189 -15.93 -8.63 20.42
CA LYS A 189 -17.21 -7.97 20.09
C LYS A 189 -17.12 -7.09 18.82
N HIS A 190 -16.14 -6.19 18.76
CA HIS A 190 -15.94 -5.31 17.60
C HIS A 190 -15.59 -6.08 16.32
N GLN A 191 -14.94 -7.25 16.44
CA GLN A 191 -14.63 -8.10 15.29
C GLN A 191 -15.87 -8.83 14.76
N GLY A 192 -16.75 -9.31 15.66
CA GLY A 192 -18.04 -9.85 15.28
C GLY A 192 -18.93 -8.81 14.62
N GLU A 193 -18.98 -7.59 15.16
CA GLU A 193 -19.70 -6.46 14.56
C GLU A 193 -19.16 -6.10 13.16
N GLY A 194 -17.82 -6.05 13.01
CA GLY A 194 -17.18 -5.83 11.73
C GLY A 194 -17.50 -6.92 10.70
N LEU A 195 -17.43 -8.21 11.10
CA LEU A 195 -17.78 -9.34 10.24
C LEU A 195 -19.25 -9.32 9.79
N GLU A 196 -20.15 -8.96 10.70
CA GLU A 196 -21.58 -8.84 10.39
C GLU A 196 -21.84 -7.65 9.44
N TRP A 197 -21.14 -6.55 9.63
CA TRP A 197 -21.17 -5.42 8.72
C TRP A 197 -20.68 -5.79 7.31
N LEU A 198 -19.56 -6.53 7.20
CA LEU A 198 -19.07 -7.07 5.93
C LEU A 198 -20.11 -7.96 5.24
N SER A 199 -20.75 -8.84 6.00
CA SER A 199 -21.77 -9.76 5.50
C SER A 199 -23.03 -9.02 5.00
N LYS A 200 -23.44 -7.97 5.71
CA LYS A 200 -24.53 -7.08 5.29
C LYS A 200 -24.18 -6.28 4.04
N ALA A 201 -22.99 -5.68 3.98
CA ALA A 201 -22.50 -4.95 2.81
C ALA A 201 -22.48 -5.85 1.57
N TRP A 202 -22.00 -7.08 1.73
CA TRP A 202 -22.08 -8.09 0.69
C TRP A 202 -23.53 -8.42 0.33
N HIS A 203 -24.41 -8.67 1.31
CA HIS A 203 -25.81 -8.96 1.02
C HIS A 203 -26.51 -7.83 0.26
N GLN A 204 -26.19 -6.56 0.54
CA GLN A 204 -26.75 -5.41 -0.15
C GLN A 204 -26.21 -5.21 -1.58
N GLY A 205 -25.25 -6.01 -2.03
CA GLY A 205 -24.73 -5.89 -3.39
C GLY A 205 -23.66 -4.81 -3.55
N LEU A 206 -23.08 -4.31 -2.45
CA LEU A 206 -22.03 -3.30 -2.55
C LEU A 206 -20.83 -3.85 -3.34
N PRO A 207 -20.20 -3.02 -4.19
CA PRO A 207 -19.08 -3.46 -5.04
C PRO A 207 -17.79 -3.67 -4.23
N GLY A 208 -17.69 -3.08 -3.04
CA GLY A 208 -16.55 -3.19 -2.15
C GLY A 208 -16.79 -2.44 -0.85
N VAL A 209 -15.88 -2.64 0.10
CA VAL A 209 -15.90 -2.04 1.44
C VAL A 209 -14.48 -1.67 1.84
N LEU A 210 -14.35 -0.62 2.66
CA LEU A 210 -13.07 -0.20 3.22
C LEU A 210 -13.09 -0.46 4.73
N LEU A 211 -12.26 -1.39 5.20
CA LEU A 211 -12.01 -1.60 6.63
C LEU A 211 -10.88 -0.66 7.08
N ALA A 212 -11.27 0.53 7.52
CA ALA A 212 -10.35 1.60 7.92
C ALA A 212 -10.13 1.70 9.44
N ASP A 213 -10.29 0.59 10.16
CA ASP A 213 -10.07 0.59 11.61
C ASP A 213 -8.58 0.66 11.98
N ASP A 214 -8.29 0.93 13.26
CA ASP A 214 -6.93 1.01 13.80
C ASP A 214 -6.07 -0.23 13.55
N MET A 215 -4.75 -0.03 13.49
CA MET A 215 -3.79 -1.13 13.35
C MET A 215 -3.84 -2.05 14.59
N GLY A 216 -3.67 -3.35 14.39
CA GLY A 216 -3.61 -4.32 15.50
C GLY A 216 -4.96 -4.84 16.03
N ILE A 217 -6.10 -4.34 15.53
CA ILE A 217 -7.42 -4.79 16.04
C ILE A 217 -7.93 -6.12 15.45
N GLY A 218 -7.13 -6.77 14.60
CA GLY A 218 -7.45 -8.06 13.98
C GLY A 218 -8.28 -8.00 12.69
N LYS A 219 -8.02 -7.00 11.82
CA LYS A 219 -8.66 -6.91 10.49
C LYS A 219 -8.42 -8.14 9.62
N THR A 220 -7.24 -8.76 9.71
CA THR A 220 -6.92 -10.01 8.99
C THR A 220 -7.85 -11.14 9.40
N LEU A 221 -8.06 -11.35 10.70
CA LEU A 221 -8.99 -12.36 11.22
C LEU A 221 -10.42 -12.11 10.74
N GLN A 222 -10.91 -10.85 10.77
CA GLN A 222 -12.23 -10.51 10.22
C GLN A 222 -12.32 -10.88 8.72
N GLY A 223 -11.27 -10.59 7.95
CA GLY A 223 -11.17 -10.96 6.53
C GLY A 223 -11.18 -12.48 6.32
N ILE A 224 -10.44 -13.24 7.12
CA ILE A 224 -10.43 -14.72 7.08
C ILE A 224 -11.82 -15.27 7.37
N CYS A 225 -12.50 -14.80 8.42
CA CYS A 225 -13.87 -15.22 8.74
C CYS A 225 -14.84 -14.92 7.59
N PHE A 226 -14.72 -13.74 6.97
CA PHE A 226 -15.55 -13.38 5.83
C PHE A 226 -15.29 -14.28 4.61
N ILE A 227 -14.02 -14.58 4.31
CA ILE A 227 -13.62 -15.54 3.27
C ILE A 227 -14.20 -16.93 3.55
N THR A 228 -14.13 -17.40 4.80
CA THR A 228 -14.70 -18.68 5.21
C THR A 228 -16.21 -18.72 4.97
N ARG A 229 -16.94 -17.64 5.27
CA ARG A 229 -18.38 -17.54 4.95
C ARG A 229 -18.66 -17.68 3.45
N ILE A 230 -17.85 -17.04 2.60
CA ILE A 230 -17.96 -17.17 1.14
C ILE A 230 -17.70 -18.62 0.69
N ILE A 231 -16.64 -19.25 1.21
CA ILE A 231 -16.29 -20.63 0.87
C ILE A 231 -17.38 -21.61 1.29
N ASN A 232 -17.98 -21.42 2.47
CA ASN A 232 -19.10 -22.24 2.92
C ASN A 232 -20.32 -22.07 2.01
N ALA A 233 -20.67 -20.84 1.63
CA ALA A 233 -21.75 -20.60 0.68
C ALA A 233 -21.49 -21.25 -0.70
N ILE A 234 -20.24 -21.30 -1.16
CA ILE A 234 -19.87 -22.05 -2.38
C ILE A 234 -20.07 -23.56 -2.19
N ARG A 235 -19.65 -24.12 -1.05
CA ARG A 235 -19.79 -25.56 -0.74
C ARG A 235 -21.26 -25.99 -0.62
N GLU A 236 -22.09 -25.12 -0.06
CA GLU A 236 -23.54 -25.29 0.05
C GLU A 236 -24.28 -25.04 -1.27
N LYS A 237 -23.56 -24.73 -2.36
CA LYS A 237 -24.11 -24.43 -3.70
C LYS A 237 -25.02 -23.19 -3.73
N LEU A 238 -24.87 -22.28 -2.76
CA LEU A 238 -25.51 -20.97 -2.75
C LEU A 238 -24.76 -19.97 -3.66
N LEU A 239 -23.47 -20.21 -3.89
CA LEU A 239 -22.63 -19.45 -4.81
C LEU A 239 -21.95 -20.34 -5.84
N GLU A 240 -21.76 -19.79 -7.03
CA GLU A 240 -20.86 -20.36 -8.01
C GLU A 240 -19.43 -20.42 -7.48
N LYS A 241 -18.73 -21.50 -7.80
CA LYS A 241 -17.32 -21.66 -7.46
C LYS A 241 -16.47 -20.65 -8.24
N ARG A 242 -15.90 -19.68 -7.53
CA ARG A 242 -14.98 -18.68 -8.08
C ARG A 242 -13.72 -18.56 -7.21
N PRO A 243 -12.55 -18.25 -7.81
CA PRO A 243 -11.33 -18.04 -7.04
C PRO A 243 -11.42 -16.77 -6.18
N ILE A 244 -10.75 -16.78 -5.03
CA ILE A 244 -10.58 -15.60 -4.17
C ILE A 244 -9.13 -15.16 -4.32
N LEU A 245 -8.92 -13.87 -4.64
CA LEU A 245 -7.59 -13.27 -4.78
C LEU A 245 -7.32 -12.36 -3.60
N ILE A 246 -6.23 -12.63 -2.89
CA ILE A 246 -5.70 -11.76 -1.83
C ILE A 246 -4.46 -11.07 -2.39
N VAL A 247 -4.45 -9.74 -2.37
CA VAL A 247 -3.31 -8.93 -2.79
C VAL A 247 -2.77 -8.22 -1.56
N ALA A 248 -1.51 -8.46 -1.23
CA ALA A 248 -0.82 -7.84 -0.11
C ALA A 248 0.66 -7.61 -0.47
N PRO A 249 1.35 -6.68 0.22
CA PRO A 249 2.81 -6.58 0.15
C PRO A 249 3.50 -7.92 0.38
N THR A 250 4.62 -8.18 -0.30
CA THR A 250 5.32 -9.48 -0.25
C THR A 250 5.63 -9.94 1.17
N GLY A 251 6.08 -9.02 2.04
CA GLY A 251 6.37 -9.32 3.45
C GLY A 251 5.16 -9.72 4.29
N LEU A 252 3.93 -9.46 3.83
CA LEU A 252 2.70 -9.84 4.52
C LEU A 252 2.07 -11.13 4.00
N LEU A 253 2.49 -11.64 2.83
CA LEU A 253 1.90 -12.86 2.26
C LEU A 253 2.18 -14.11 3.12
N ALA A 254 3.38 -14.22 3.70
CA ALA A 254 3.70 -15.29 4.64
C ALA A 254 2.79 -15.22 5.89
N ASN A 255 2.58 -14.01 6.41
CA ASN A 255 1.72 -13.77 7.56
C ASN A 255 0.25 -14.16 7.28
N TRP A 256 -0.26 -13.97 6.07
CA TRP A 256 -1.61 -14.44 5.71
C TRP A 256 -1.73 -15.96 5.81
N ASP A 257 -0.75 -16.73 5.33
CA ASP A 257 -0.78 -18.20 5.43
C ASP A 257 -0.70 -18.67 6.89
N GLU A 258 0.13 -18.03 7.71
CA GLU A 258 0.22 -18.31 9.15
C GLU A 258 -1.09 -18.00 9.87
N GLU A 259 -1.72 -16.86 9.58
CA GLU A 259 -3.00 -16.47 10.16
C GLU A 259 -4.12 -17.43 9.72
N PHE A 260 -4.11 -17.93 8.48
CA PHE A 260 -5.03 -18.99 8.05
C PHE A 260 -4.83 -20.29 8.87
N ARG A 261 -3.59 -20.75 9.05
CA ARG A 261 -3.29 -21.96 9.84
C ARG A 261 -3.66 -21.81 11.31
N LYS A 262 -3.52 -20.61 11.85
CA LYS A 262 -3.80 -20.30 13.25
C LYS A 262 -5.29 -20.19 13.54
N HIS A 263 -6.07 -19.63 12.61
CA HIS A 263 -7.46 -19.27 12.83
C HIS A 263 -8.47 -20.26 12.27
N LEU A 264 -8.06 -21.12 11.33
CA LEU A 264 -8.89 -22.17 10.78
C LEU A 264 -8.60 -23.53 11.42
N ASP A 265 -9.60 -24.41 11.44
CA ASP A 265 -9.35 -25.80 11.80
C ASP A 265 -8.49 -26.49 10.72
N ASP A 266 -7.72 -27.49 11.15
CA ASP A 266 -6.75 -28.17 10.28
C ASP A 266 -7.42 -28.88 9.09
N THR A 267 -8.64 -29.39 9.26
CA THR A 267 -9.39 -30.07 8.18
C THR A 267 -9.83 -29.05 7.13
N PHE A 268 -10.38 -27.93 7.57
CA PHE A 268 -10.79 -26.85 6.68
C PHE A 268 -9.58 -26.23 5.99
N TYR A 269 -8.50 -25.90 6.70
CA TYR A 269 -7.29 -25.36 6.08
C TYR A 269 -6.73 -26.29 4.99
N LYS A 270 -6.59 -27.60 5.27
CA LYS A 270 -6.11 -28.59 4.30
C LYS A 270 -7.02 -28.77 3.10
N SER A 271 -8.31 -28.47 3.24
CA SER A 271 -9.27 -28.52 2.13
C SER A 271 -9.18 -27.32 1.19
N LEU A 272 -8.42 -26.27 1.54
CA LEU A 272 -8.22 -25.10 0.69
C LEU A 272 -7.10 -25.35 -0.32
N ASN A 273 -7.36 -25.02 -1.59
CA ASN A 273 -6.32 -24.96 -2.61
C ASN A 273 -5.71 -23.54 -2.64
N ILE A 274 -4.71 -23.30 -1.80
CA ILE A 274 -4.03 -22.00 -1.70
C ILE A 274 -2.84 -21.98 -2.66
N LEU A 275 -2.92 -21.11 -3.67
CA LEU A 275 -1.82 -20.83 -4.59
C LEU A 275 -1.14 -19.53 -4.18
N LYS A 276 0.19 -19.56 -4.05
CA LYS A 276 1.00 -18.39 -3.69
C LYS A 276 1.76 -17.92 -4.93
N ALA A 277 1.81 -16.62 -5.15
CA ALA A 277 2.56 -16.02 -6.24
C ALA A 277 3.25 -14.75 -5.74
N TYR A 278 4.58 -14.75 -5.71
CA TYR A 278 5.39 -13.61 -5.29
C TYR A 278 6.80 -13.66 -5.89
N GLY A 279 7.48 -12.51 -5.98
CA GLY A 279 8.86 -12.43 -6.48
C GLY A 279 8.97 -12.74 -7.97
N ASN A 280 10.06 -13.40 -8.36
CA ASN A 280 10.36 -13.79 -9.75
C ASN A 280 9.47 -14.95 -10.28
N GLU A 281 8.56 -15.48 -9.45
CA GLU A 281 7.60 -16.53 -9.82
C GLU A 281 6.29 -15.98 -10.42
N LEU A 282 6.20 -14.65 -10.59
CA LEU A 282 5.16 -13.94 -11.37
C LEU A 282 5.72 -13.45 -12.70
#